data_AF-A0A530AD59-F1
#
_entry.id   AF-A0A530AD59-F1
#
_cell.length_a   1.000
_cell.length_b   1.000
_cell.length_c   1.000
_cell.angle_alpha   90.00
_cell.angle_beta   90.00
_cell.angle_gamma   90.00
#
_symmetry.space_group_name_H-M   'P 1'
#
loop_
_entity.id
_entity.type
_entity.pdbx_description
1 polymer ?
#
loop_
_entity_poly.entity_id
_entity_poly.type
_entity_poly.pdbx_seq_one_letter_code
_entity_poly.pdbx_strand_id
1 'polypeptide(L)' 'PERSADDIEKALAATAKDLGPKGRDNDFGYGLIDTKAAEAAKE' A
#
# COMPACT_ATOMS: atom_id res chain seq x y z
N PRO A 1 -19.07 -6.32 -1.47
CA PRO A 1 -17.70 -6.41 -0.93
C PRO A 1 -17.62 -5.58 0.35
N GLU A 2 -16.83 -5.98 1.34
CA GLU A 2 -16.83 -5.36 2.67
C GLU A 2 -15.85 -4.17 2.80
N ARG A 3 -14.74 -4.19 2.07
CA ARG A 3 -13.75 -3.10 2.07
C ARG A 3 -14.08 -2.05 1.00
N SER A 4 -13.89 -0.78 1.32
CA SER A 4 -13.98 0.30 0.34
C SER A 4 -12.71 0.36 -0.52
N ALA A 5 -12.78 1.08 -1.64
CA ALA A 5 -11.61 1.31 -2.49
C ALA A 5 -10.50 2.07 -1.74
N ASP A 6 -10.87 3.01 -0.88
CA ASP A 6 -9.93 3.81 -0.07
C ASP A 6 -9.22 2.92 0.97
N ASP A 7 -9.94 2.00 1.61
CA ASP A 7 -9.34 1.05 2.57
C ASP A 7 -8.38 0.07 1.89
N ILE A 8 -8.67 -0.30 0.64
CA ILE A 8 -7.78 -1.13 -0.18
C ILE A 8 -6.53 -0.33 -0.55
N GLU A 9 -6.67 0.90 -1.03
CA GLU A 9 -5.53 1.76 -1.40
C GLU A 9 -4.61 2.02 -0.21
N LYS A 10 -5.17 2.33 0.96
CA LYS A 10 -4.40 2.56 2.19
C LYS A 10 -3.62 1.33 2.63
N ALA A 11 -4.21 0.15 2.58
CA ALA A 11 -3.51 -1.08 2.97
C ALA A 11 -2.38 -1.43 1.98
N LEU A 12 -2.62 -1.24 0.68
CA LEU A 12 -1.58 -1.42 -0.34
C LEU A 12 -0.42 -0.44 -0.13
N ALA A 13 -0.73 0.84 0.14
CA ALA A 13 0.27 1.86 0.40
C ALA A 13 1.08 1.61 1.69
N ALA A 14 0.40 1.22 2.78
CA ALA A 14 1.02 1.05 4.09
C ALA A 14 1.95 -0.17 4.18
N THR A 15 1.75 -1.16 3.31
CA THR A 15 2.50 -2.42 3.31
C THR A 15 3.52 -2.52 2.19
N ALA A 16 3.51 -1.55 1.26
CA ALA A 16 4.48 -1.48 0.19
C ALA A 16 5.90 -1.30 0.76
N LYS A 17 6.86 -2.00 0.13
CA LYS A 17 8.28 -1.76 0.39
C LYS A 17 8.71 -0.55 -0.39
N ASP A 18 9.04 0.51 0.34
CA ASP A 18 9.60 1.73 -0.23
C ASP A 18 10.89 1.45 -1.03
N LEU A 19 10.96 1.99 -2.24
CA LEU A 19 12.08 1.83 -3.18
C LEU A 19 12.82 3.16 -3.43
N GLY A 20 12.30 4.27 -2.92
CA GLY A 20 12.74 5.62 -3.21
C GLY A 20 12.97 6.45 -1.95
N PRO A 21 12.81 7.79 -2.05
CA PRO A 21 12.73 8.65 -0.89
C PRO A 21 11.56 8.22 0.01
N LYS A 22 11.72 8.36 1.33
CA LYS A 22 10.71 7.94 2.30
C LYS A 22 9.30 8.44 1.94
N GLY A 23 8.38 7.51 1.70
CA GLY A 23 6.96 7.78 1.48
C GLY A 23 6.58 7.78 0.00
N ARG A 24 5.47 8.44 -0.34
CA ARG A 24 4.98 8.46 -1.73
C ARG A 24 5.86 9.35 -2.59
N ASP A 25 6.34 8.81 -3.70
CA ASP A 25 7.07 9.56 -4.71
C ASP A 25 6.46 9.39 -6.12
N ASN A 26 6.97 10.16 -7.09
CA ASN A 26 6.42 10.21 -8.46
C ASN A 26 6.94 9.10 -9.38
N ASP A 27 8.01 8.40 -8.97
CA ASP A 27 8.66 7.37 -9.77
C ASP A 27 8.15 5.96 -9.38
N PHE A 28 7.96 5.73 -8.07
CA PHE A 28 7.61 4.45 -7.47
C PHE A 28 6.29 4.45 -6.69
N GLY A 29 5.63 5.59 -6.53
CA GLY A 29 4.46 5.67 -5.66
C GLY A 29 4.86 5.35 -4.21
N TYR A 30 4.22 4.37 -3.57
CA TYR A 30 4.63 3.88 -2.24
C TYR A 30 5.69 2.76 -2.29
N GLY A 31 6.16 2.39 -3.48
CA GLY A 31 7.13 1.32 -3.69
C GLY A 31 6.52 0.00 -4.15
N LEU A 32 7.20 -1.10 -3.85
CA LEU A 32 6.81 -2.44 -4.26
C LEU A 32 5.63 -2.96 -3.43
N ILE A 33 4.51 -3.26 -4.09
CA ILE A 33 3.30 -3.78 -3.45
C ILE A 33 3.53 -5.16 -2.80
N ASP A 34 3.09 -5.29 -1.55
CA ASP A 34 2.96 -6.58 -0.85
C ASP A 34 1.47 -6.93 -0.70
N THR A 35 0.95 -7.76 -1.61
CA THR A 35 -0.47 -8.11 -1.61
C THR A 35 -0.87 -8.97 -0.42
N LYS A 36 0.05 -9.80 0.12
CA LYS A 36 -0.24 -10.66 1.27
C LYS A 36 -0.31 -9.83 2.55
N ALA A 37 0.62 -8.89 2.70
CA ALA A 37 0.58 -7.96 3.82
C ALA A 37 -0.65 -7.05 3.74
N ALA A 38 -1.00 -6.53 2.56
CA ALA A 38 -2.19 -5.67 2.37
C ALA A 38 -3.52 -6.40 2.64
N GLU A 39 -3.60 -7.70 2.31
CA GLU A 39 -4.74 -8.54 2.65
C GLU A 39 -4.85 -8.76 4.17
N ALA A 40 -3.72 -8.98 4.84
CA ALA A 40 -3.65 -9.20 6.29
C ALA A 40 -3.80 -7.91 7.13
N ALA A 41 -3.54 -6.75 6.53
CA ALA A 41 -3.69 -5.46 7.17
C ALA A 41 -5.17 -5.18 7.47
N LYS A 42 -5.47 -5.02 8.76
CA LYS A 42 -6.77 -4.57 9.25
C LYS A 42 -6.81 -3.05 9.25
N GLU A 43 -7.99 -2.49 9.01
CA GLU A 43 -8.27 -1.03 9.01
C GLU A 43 -7.85 -0.34 10.31
#